data_AF-A0A0C1R770-F1
#
_entry.id   AF-A0A0C1R770-F1
#
_cell.length_a   1.000
_cell.length_b   1.000
_cell.length_c   1.000
_cell.angle_alpha   90.00
_cell.angle_beta   90.00
_cell.angle_gamma   90.00
#
_symmetry.space_group_name_H-M   'P 1'
#
loop_
_entity.id
_entity.type
_entity.pdbx_description
1 polymer ?
#
loop_
_entity_poly.entity_id
_entity_poly.type
_entity_poly.pdbx_seq_one_letter_code
_entity_poly.pdbx_strand_id
1 'polypeptide(L)' 'MTFQELQVGHYFRIPGISAECTYRKVNDSQCSQNALLQPIRSETVVVLLTPVEVKRYFAAKQEFLKSLMN' A
#
# COMPACT_ATOMS: atom_id res chain seq x y z
N MET A 1 -1.10 0.15 -14.20
CA MET A 1 -2.57 0.08 -14.08
C MET A 1 -3.05 1.30 -13.33
N THR A 2 -4.32 1.66 -13.44
CA THR A 2 -4.95 2.72 -12.65
C THR A 2 -5.50 2.17 -11.33
N PHE A 3 -5.82 3.06 -10.39
CA PHE A 3 -6.48 2.69 -9.15
C PHE A 3 -7.87 2.08 -9.38
N GLN A 4 -8.58 2.54 -10.41
CA GLN A 4 -9.88 1.99 -10.81
C GLN A 4 -9.78 0.50 -11.17
N GLU A 5 -8.77 0.10 -11.93
CA GLU A 5 -8.54 -1.28 -12.37
C GLU A 5 -8.12 -2.23 -11.24
N LEU A 6 -7.65 -1.68 -10.12
CA LEU A 6 -7.17 -2.45 -8.97
C LEU A 6 -8.34 -3.11 -8.23
N GLN A 7 -8.16 -4.34 -7.76
CA GLN A 7 -9.18 -5.02 -6.96
C GLN A 7 -9.17 -4.55 -5.50
N VAL A 8 -10.34 -4.52 -4.87
CA VAL A 8 -10.46 -4.22 -3.43
C VAL A 8 -9.65 -5.24 -2.63
N GLY A 9 -8.92 -4.74 -1.62
CA GLY A 9 -8.07 -5.55 -0.77
C GLY A 9 -6.64 -5.76 -1.28
N HIS A 10 -6.36 -5.45 -2.55
CA HIS A 10 -5.00 -5.52 -3.08
C HIS A 10 -4.11 -4.42 -2.51
N TYR A 11 -2.82 -4.76 -2.35
CA TYR A 11 -1.77 -3.83 -1.95
C TYR A 11 -1.10 -3.24 -3.17
N PHE A 12 -0.77 -1.95 -3.11
CA PHE A 12 -0.16 -1.22 -4.21
C PHE A 12 0.78 -0.13 -3.70
N ARG A 13 1.61 0.39 -4.59
CA ARG A 13 2.36 1.63 -4.39
C ARG A 13 2.09 2.61 -5.53
N ILE A 14 2.31 3.90 -5.26
CA ILE A 14 2.27 4.94 -6.27
C ILE A 14 3.68 5.08 -6.86
N PRO A 15 3.86 5.06 -8.20
CA PRO A 15 5.15 5.28 -8.83
C PRO A 15 5.80 6.59 -8.37
N GLY A 16 7.13 6.60 -8.20
CA GLY A 16 7.86 7.78 -7.76
C GLY A 16 7.80 8.07 -6.25
N ILE A 17 6.95 7.36 -5.50
CA ILE A 17 6.98 7.34 -4.03
C ILE A 17 7.90 6.19 -3.56
N SER A 18 8.52 6.36 -2.38
CA SER A 18 9.29 5.31 -1.71
C SER A 18 8.53 3.98 -1.71
N ALA A 19 9.24 2.89 -1.97
CA ALA A 19 8.68 1.54 -1.92
C ALA A 19 8.12 1.17 -0.54
N GLU A 20 8.55 1.86 0.51
CA GLU A 20 8.04 1.71 1.87
C GLU A 20 6.62 2.28 2.05
N CYS A 21 6.18 3.15 1.14
CA CYS A 21 4.81 3.65 1.10
C CYS A 21 3.89 2.66 0.38
N THR A 22 3.46 1.65 1.13
CA THR A 22 2.47 0.66 0.69
C THR A 22 1.07 1.06 1.11
N TYR A 23 0.12 0.95 0.18
CA TYR A 23 -1.30 1.25 0.35
C TYR A 23 -2.14 0.00 0.09
N ARG A 24 -3.38 -0.03 0.61
CA ARG A 24 -4.37 -1.08 0.32
C ARG A 24 -5.63 -0.47 -0.26
N LYS A 25 -6.17 -1.00 -1.37
CA LYS A 25 -7.45 -0.53 -1.92
C LYS A 25 -8.60 -0.92 -0.99
N VAL A 26 -9.46 0.04 -0.66
CA VAL A 26 -10.64 -0.16 0.20
C VAL A 26 -11.92 -0.11 -0.62
N ASN A 27 -12.05 0.87 -1.51
CA ASN A 27 -13.16 1.00 -2.47
C ASN A 27 -12.68 1.84 -3.68
N ASP A 28 -13.59 2.34 -4.50
CA ASP A 28 -13.27 3.04 -5.76
C ASP A 28 -12.74 4.47 -5.60
N SER A 29 -12.83 5.05 -4.41
CA SER A 29 -12.37 6.41 -4.12
C SER A 29 -11.43 6.52 -2.92
N GLN A 30 -11.15 5.41 -2.22
CA GLN A 30 -10.35 5.38 -1.01
C GLN A 30 -9.37 4.20 -0.97
N CYS A 31 -8.16 4.51 -0.49
CA CYS A 31 -7.17 3.54 -0.06
C CYS A 31 -6.87 3.69 1.42
N SER A 32 -6.14 2.74 2.00
CA SER A 32 -5.61 2.86 3.37
C SER A 32 -4.10 2.74 3.41
N GLN A 33 -3.49 3.50 4.32
CA GLN A 33 -2.09 3.41 4.68
C GLN A 33 -2.01 3.36 6.21
N ASN A 34 -1.42 2.31 6.78
CA ASN A 34 -1.32 2.15 8.24
C ASN A 34 -2.67 2.35 8.98
N ALA A 35 -3.75 1.78 8.44
CA ALA A 35 -5.13 1.90 8.94
C ALA A 35 -5.81 3.27 8.77
N LEU A 36 -5.12 4.30 8.27
CA LEU A 36 -5.72 5.58 7.93
C LEU A 36 -6.28 5.53 6.51
N LEU A 37 -7.57 5.86 6.35
CA LEU A 37 -8.20 6.02 5.04
C LEU A 37 -7.73 7.32 4.39
N GLN A 38 -7.44 7.25 3.10
CA GLN A 38 -7.02 8.38 2.28
C GLN A 38 -7.84 8.39 1.00
N PRO A 39 -8.32 9.57 0.55
CA PRO A 39 -8.91 9.70 -0.77
C PRO A 39 -7.85 9.49 -1.85
N ILE A 40 -8.25 8.90 -2.97
CA ILE A 40 -7.37 8.71 -4.13
C ILE A 40 -8.21 8.83 -5.41
N ARG A 41 -7.64 9.43 -6.46
CA ARG A 41 -8.33 9.59 -7.73
C ARG A 41 -8.32 8.28 -8.51
N SER A 42 -9.43 7.94 -9.17
CA SER A 42 -9.59 6.66 -9.87
C SER A 42 -8.57 6.45 -11.00
N GLU A 43 -8.14 7.54 -11.66
CA GLU A 43 -7.13 7.57 -12.71
C GLU A 43 -5.67 7.48 -12.21
N THR A 44 -5.45 7.52 -10.90
CA THR A 44 -4.10 7.48 -10.32
C THR A 44 -3.38 6.22 -10.79
N VAL A 45 -2.19 6.38 -11.38
CA VAL A 45 -1.35 5.26 -11.78
C VAL A 45 -0.79 4.58 -10.53
N VAL A 46 -0.95 3.25 -10.46
CA VAL A 46 -0.48 2.42 -9.35
C VAL A 46 0.29 1.22 -9.85
N VAL A 47 1.14 0.69 -8.97
CA VAL A 47 1.85 -0.57 -9.15
C VAL A 47 1.31 -1.56 -8.14
N LEU A 48 0.69 -2.63 -8.63
CA LEU A 48 0.26 -3.77 -7.82
C LEU A 48 1.47 -4.43 -7.19
N LEU A 49 1.42 -4.68 -5.88
CA LEU A 49 2.46 -5.43 -5.18
C LEU A 49 2.21 -6.94 -5.29
N THR A 50 3.28 -7.67 -5.54
CA THR A 50 3.30 -9.13 -5.49
C THR A 50 3.19 -9.63 -4.05
N PRO A 51 2.77 -10.89 -3.82
CA PRO A 51 2.76 -11.47 -2.48
C PRO A 51 4.11 -11.41 -1.76
N VAL A 52 5.22 -11.48 -2.50
CA VAL A 52 6.58 -11.38 -1.93
C VAL A 52 6.86 -9.97 -1.43
N GLU A 53 6.50 -8.95 -2.19
CA GLU A 53 6.67 -7.54 -1.78
C GLU A 53 5.79 -7.20 -0.57
N VAL A 54 4.55 -7.70 -0.53
CA VAL A 54 3.66 -7.52 0.63
C VAL A 54 4.27 -8.17 1.88
N LYS A 55 4.80 -9.40 1.77
CA LYS A 55 5.50 -10.06 2.89
C LYS A 55 6.70 -9.25 3.38
N ARG A 56 7.53 -8.73 2.46
CA ARG A 56 8.69 -7.89 2.79
C ARG A 56 8.28 -6.61 3.52
N TYR A 57 7.21 -5.95 3.06
CA TYR A 57 6.67 -4.76 3.72
C TYR A 57 6.28 -5.04 5.17
N PHE A 58 5.53 -6.12 5.43
CA PHE A 58 5.13 -6.46 6.81
C PHE A 58 6.31 -6.91 7.69
N ALA A 59 7.28 -7.64 7.12
CA ALA A 59 8.49 -8.00 7.84
C ALA A 59 9.29 -6.76 8.27
N ALA A 60 9.53 -5.82 7.35
CA ALA A 60 10.21 -4.56 7.65
C ALA A 60 9.46 -3.74 8.71
N LYS A 61 8.13 -3.65 8.61
CA LYS A 61 7.30 -2.97 9.61
C LYS A 61 7.41 -3.63 10.98
N GLN A 62 7.41 -4.96 11.05
CA GLN A 62 7.55 -5.70 12.30
C GLN A 62 8.93 -5.48 12.93
N GLU A 63 10.00 -5.54 12.15
CA GLU A 63 11.37 -5.30 12.62
C GLU A 63 11.54 -3.87 13.13
N PHE A 64 10.99 -2.87 12.42
CA PHE A 64 10.97 -1.49 12.89
C PHE A 64 10.27 -1.36 14.24
N LEU A 65 9.07 -1.94 14.40
CA LEU A 65 8.35 -1.90 15.67
C LEU A 65 9.14 -2.57 16.81
N LYS A 66 9.81 -3.70 16.56
CA LYS A 66 10.69 -4.33 17.55
C LYS A 66 11.86 -3.43 17.94
N SER A 67 12.47 -2.71 16.98
CA SER A 67 13.58 -1.79 17.27
C SER A 67 13.19 -0.61 18.16
N LEU A 68 11.92 -0.23 18.19
CA LEU A 68 11.40 0.83 19.07
C LEU A 68 11.11 0.34 20.51
N MET A 69 11.08 -0.98 20.72
CA MET A 69 10.77 -1.60 22.01
C MET A 69 12.04 -1.97 22.81
N ASN A 70 13.22 -1.76 22.23
CA ASN A 70 14.53 -1.96 22.84
C ASN A 70 15.18 -0.61 23.15
#